data_AF-A0A1Q6QUI7-F1
#
_entry.id   AF-A0A1Q6QUI7-F1
#
_cell.length_a   1.000
_cell.length_b   1.000
_cell.length_c   1.000
_cell.angle_alpha   90.00
_cell.angle_beta   90.00
_cell.angle_gamma   90.00
#
_symmetry.space_group_name_H-M   'P 1'
#
loop_
_entity.id
_entity.type
_entity.pdbx_description
1 polymer ?
#
loop_
_entity_poly.entity_id
_entity_poly.type
_entity_poly.pdbx_seq_one_letter_code
_entity_poly.pdbx_strand_id
1 'polypeptide(L)' 'MTIETQLKISSDPMLIRFIREYPIWYKYLNRNPGLFNNMVQDMKEKYKLTTSDRINNALNSIGMLQSLIDVLK' A
#
# COMPACT_ATOMS: atom_id res chain seq x y z
N MET A 1 18.87 6.60 8.75
CA MET A 1 18.22 5.44 8.11
C MET A 1 19.33 4.47 7.79
N THR A 2 19.18 3.17 8.05
CA THR A 2 20.25 2.21 7.72
C THR A 2 20.32 1.99 6.21
N ILE A 3 21.47 1.49 5.72
CA ILE A 3 21.63 1.09 4.31
C ILE A 3 20.62 0.00 3.95
N GLU A 4 20.38 -0.95 4.85
CA GLU A 4 19.39 -2.01 4.66
C GLU A 4 17.98 -1.45 4.40
N THR A 5 17.52 -0.46 5.18
CA THR A 5 16.23 0.19 4.95
C THR A 5 16.19 0.92 3.60
N GLN A 6 17.28 1.57 3.20
CA GLN A 6 17.38 2.24 1.90
C GLN A 6 17.30 1.24 0.74
N LEU A 7 17.97 0.08 0.85
CA LEU A 7 17.91 -1.00 -0.14
C LEU A 7 16.49 -1.58 -0.23
N LYS A 8 15.83 -1.83 0.90
CA LYS A 8 14.43 -2.27 0.94
C LYS A 8 13.50 -1.29 0.22
N ILE A 9 13.62 0.01 0.50
CA ILE A 9 12.83 1.05 -0.19
C ILE A 9 13.14 1.05 -1.68
N SER A 10 14.43 1.00 -2.05
CA SER A 10 14.86 1.08 -3.45
C SER A 10 14.51 -0.15 -4.27
N SER A 11 14.21 -1.28 -3.63
CA SER A 11 13.83 -2.54 -4.28
C SER A 11 12.38 -2.57 -4.78
N ASP A 12 11.54 -1.65 -4.31
CA ASP A 12 10.11 -1.59 -4.65
C ASP A 12 9.75 -0.19 -5.18
N PRO A 13 9.38 -0.05 -6.46
CA PRO A 13 8.95 1.24 -7.03
C PRO A 13 7.82 1.92 -6.26
N MET A 14 6.94 1.15 -5.62
CA MET A 14 5.83 1.68 -4.82
C MET A 14 6.33 2.31 -3.53
N LEU A 15 7.32 1.69 -2.87
CA LEU A 15 7.96 2.27 -1.68
C LEU A 15 8.76 3.53 -2.03
N ILE A 16 9.48 3.53 -3.16
CA ILE A 16 10.17 4.72 -3.68
C ILE A 16 9.18 5.86 -3.91
N ARG A 17 8.06 5.57 -4.58
CA ARG A 17 7.02 6.55 -4.86
C ARG A 17 6.42 7.08 -3.56
N PHE A 18 6.06 6.19 -2.65
CA PHE A 18 5.43 6.55 -1.39
C PHE A 18 6.31 7.45 -0.52
N ILE A 19 7.59 7.11 -0.33
CA ILE A 19 8.48 7.93 0.51
C ILE A 19 8.74 9.32 -0.09
N ARG A 20 8.64 9.47 -1.43
CA ARG A 20 8.71 10.77 -2.12
C ARG A 20 7.44 11.59 -1.96
N GLU A 21 6.28 10.95 -1.99
CA GLU A 21 4.98 11.59 -1.74
C GLU A 21 4.80 12.00 -0.27
N TYR A 22 5.38 11.23 0.66
CA TYR A 22 5.27 11.43 2.11
C TYR A 22 6.65 11.59 2.77
N PRO A 23 7.34 12.73 2.54
CA PRO A 23 8.75 12.90 2.94
C PRO A 23 8.98 12.91 4.46
N ILE A 24 7.93 13.00 5.28
CA ILE A 24 8.01 12.83 6.73
C ILE A 24 8.65 11.48 7.11
N TRP A 25 8.46 10.45 6.28
CA TRP A 25 9.05 9.14 6.49
C TRP A 25 10.57 9.13 6.39
N TYR A 26 11.19 10.03 5.61
CA TYR A 26 12.64 10.21 5.67
C TYR A 26 13.09 10.61 7.07
N LYS A 27 12.38 11.55 7.73
CA LYS A 27 12.70 11.99 9.09
C LYS A 27 12.52 10.88 10.10
N TYR A 28 11.41 10.12 10.04
CA TYR A 28 11.16 9.02 10.97
C TYR A 28 12.16 7.88 10.81
N LEU A 29 12.42 7.44 9.58
CA LEU A 29 13.38 6.36 9.32
C LEU A 29 14.83 6.81 9.55
N ASN A 30 15.12 8.11 9.45
CA ASN A 30 16.41 8.64 9.87
C ASN A 30 16.65 8.56 11.37
N ARG A 31 15.59 8.73 12.17
CA ARG A 31 15.64 8.63 13.64
C ARG A 31 15.57 7.19 14.13
N ASN A 32 14.70 6.38 13.53
CA ASN A 32 14.49 4.99 13.90
C ASN A 32 14.19 4.15 12.64
N PRO A 33 15.18 3.40 12.11
CA PRO A 33 14.99 2.49 10.98
C PRO A 33 13.97 1.37 11.24
N GLY A 34 13.72 1.01 12.50
CA GLY A 34 12.73 0.01 12.90
C GLY A 34 11.28 0.38 12.55
N LEU A 35 11.03 1.64 12.18
CA LEU A 35 9.71 2.12 11.74
C LEU A 35 9.40 1.79 10.27
N PHE A 36 10.25 1.02 9.59
CA PHE A 36 10.02 0.64 8.19
C PHE A 36 8.67 -0.04 7.99
N ASN A 37 8.28 -0.98 8.86
CA ASN A 37 6.99 -1.66 8.74
C ASN A 37 5.81 -0.71 8.95
N ASN A 38 5.95 0.32 9.80
CA ASN A 38 4.94 1.36 9.96
C ASN A 38 4.79 2.19 8.68
N MET A 39 5.89 2.51 7.99
CA MET A 39 5.84 3.19 6.68
C MET A 39 5.10 2.35 5.64
N VAL A 40 5.42 1.05 5.56
CA VAL A 40 4.75 0.12 4.64
C VAL A 40 3.26 0.02 4.95
N GLN A 41 2.88 0.05 6.23
CA GLN A 41 1.48 0.03 6.63
C GLN A 41 0.76 1.33 6.25
N ASP A 42 1.33 2.51 6.52
CA ASP A 42 0.77 3.81 6.10
C ASP A 42 0.61 3.88 4.57
N MET A 43 1.57 3.31 3.82
CA MET A 43 1.44 3.17 2.37
C MET A 43 0.23 2.32 1.97
N LYS A 44 0.08 1.14 2.58
CA LYS A 44 -1.05 0.25 2.27
C LYS A 44 -2.39 0.92 2.58
N GLU A 45 -2.48 1.67 3.67
CA GLU A 45 -3.70 2.40 4.03
C GLU A 45 -4.01 3.51 3.01
N LYS A 46 -3.02 4.34 2.68
CA LYS A 46 -3.21 5.46 1.74
C LYS A 46 -3.48 5.02 0.30
N TYR A 47 -2.90 3.91 -0.12
CA TYR A 47 -3.12 3.33 -1.45
C TYR A 47 -4.31 2.35 -1.48
N LYS A 48 -5.01 2.15 -0.36
CA LYS A 48 -6.12 1.18 -0.24
C LYS A 48 -5.73 -0.23 -0.69
N LEU A 49 -4.54 -0.65 -0.26
CA LEU A 49 -3.96 -1.98 -0.54
C LEU A 49 -4.02 -2.88 0.69
N THR A 50 -4.82 -2.51 1.70
CA THR A 50 -5.01 -3.35 2.89
C THR A 50 -5.71 -4.66 2.52
N THR A 51 -5.59 -5.68 3.37
CA THR A 51 -6.31 -6.94 3.16
C THR A 51 -7.82 -6.72 3.07
N SER A 52 -8.36 -5.80 3.90
CA SER A 52 -9.77 -5.42 3.87
C SER A 52 -10.16 -4.80 2.52
N ASP A 53 -9.35 -3.91 1.97
CA ASP A 53 -9.62 -3.32 0.65
C ASP A 53 -9.62 -4.37 -0.46
N ARG A 54 -8.69 -5.34 -0.41
CA ARG A 54 -8.65 -6.44 -1.37
C ARG A 54 -9.91 -7.30 -1.32
N ILE A 55 -10.42 -7.60 -0.12
CA ILE A 55 -11.67 -8.34 0.08
C ILE A 55 -12.85 -7.53 -0.45
N ASN A 56 -12.96 -6.26 -0.10
CA ASN A 56 -14.03 -5.38 -0.56
C ASN A 56 -14.05 -5.28 -2.09
N ASN A 57 -12.89 -5.13 -2.74
CA ASN A 57 -12.78 -5.09 -4.20
C ASN A 57 -13.23 -6.40 -4.85
N ALA A 58 -12.90 -7.55 -4.26
CA ALA A 58 -13.35 -8.85 -4.74
C ALA A 58 -14.87 -9.00 -4.63
N LEU A 59 -15.46 -8.64 -3.49
CA LEU A 59 -16.91 -8.68 -3.27
C LEU A 59 -17.66 -7.76 -4.24
N ASN A 60 -17.16 -6.53 -4.44
CA ASN A 60 -17.73 -5.59 -5.40
C ASN A 60 -17.70 -6.14 -6.84
N SER A 61 -16.59 -6.78 -7.23
CA SER A 61 -16.45 -7.38 -8.55
C SER A 61 -17.45 -8.52 -8.77
N ILE A 62 -17.68 -9.37 -7.76
CA ILE A 62 -18.69 -10.43 -7.80
C ILE A 62 -20.10 -9.84 -7.95
N GLY A 63 -20.43 -8.79 -7.18
CA GLY A 63 -21.72 -8.11 -7.28
C GLY A 63 -21.98 -7.51 -8.66
N MET A 64 -20.95 -6.89 -9.27
CA MET A 64 -21.05 -6.35 -10.63
C MET A 64 -21.30 -7.45 -11.66
N LEU A 65 -20.55 -8.56 -11.60
CA LEU A 65 -20.77 -9.72 -12.47
C LEU A 65 -22.19 -10.28 -12.35
N GLN A 66 -22.70 -10.39 -11.11
CA GLN A 66 -24.07 -10.85 -10.86
C GLN A 66 -25.09 -9.90 -11.51
N SER A 67 -24.91 -8.58 -11.35
CA SER A 67 -25.81 -7.59 -11.96
C SER A 67 -25.80 -7.65 -13.49
N LEU A 68 -24.65 -7.91 -14.12
CA LEU A 68 -24.56 -8.08 -15.57
C LEU A 68 -25.30 -9.35 -16.03
N ILE A 69 -25.17 -10.46 -15.29
CA ILE A 69 -25.91 -11.69 -15.57
C ILE A 69 -27.42 -11.46 -15.46
N ASP A 70 -27.86 -10.70 -14.45
CA ASP A 70 -29.29 -10.47 -14.23
C ASP A 70 -29.91 -9.52 -15.26
N VAL A 71 -29.14 -8.60 -15.85
CA VAL A 71 -29.60 -7.78 -16.99
C VAL A 71 -29.76 -8.61 -18.28
N LEU A 72 -28.99 -9.70 -18.41
CA LEU A 72 -29.03 -10.58 -19.58
C LEU A 72 -30.09 -11.70 -19.50
N LYS A 73 -30.71 -11.90 -18.33
CA LYS A 73 -31.84 -12.83 -18.14
C LYS A 73 -33.16 -12.18 -18.53
#